data_AF-A0A0C9Y9H0-F1
#
_entry.id   AF-A0A0C9Y9H0-F1
#
_cell.length_a   1.000
_cell.length_b   1.000
_cell.length_c   1.000
_cell.angle_alpha   90.00
_cell.angle_beta   90.00
_cell.angle_gamma   90.00
#
_symmetry.space_group_name_H-M   'P 1'
#
loop_
_entity.id
_entity.type
_entity.pdbx_description
1 polymer ?
#
loop_
_entity_poly.entity_id
_entity_poly.type
_entity_poly.pdbx_seq_one_letter_code
_entity_poly.pdbx_strand_id
1 'polypeptide(L)'
;MATEDPAVDAEPKRADWSIEEVGVLVQYLHDHCAEWGDTGNFRQSTYANAAGHIRLLHISGKIKDHKNILIKWGAIKQTYNVIITYHSKSGKHWDNEHGTNISGALAGENWSKYVAMKGNALMRPFHNKGWEYIDFLEDIF
;
A
#
# COMPACT_ATOMS: atom_id res chain seq x y z
N MET A 1 -36.50 -14.80 -30.41
CA MET A 1 -35.29 -14.17 -30.98
C MET A 1 -34.56 -13.52 -29.83
N ALA A 2 -33.26 -13.82 -29.72
CA ALA A 2 -32.36 -13.36 -28.67
C ALA A 2 -31.87 -11.92 -28.95
N THR A 3 -31.47 -11.24 -27.87
CA THR A 3 -30.43 -10.20 -27.78
C THR A 3 -30.30 -9.95 -26.27
N GLU A 4 -29.58 -10.82 -25.55
CA GLU A 4 -28.17 -10.64 -25.17
C GLU A 4 -27.90 -9.25 -24.57
N ASP A 5 -28.03 -9.19 -23.24
CA ASP A 5 -27.45 -8.17 -22.38
C ASP A 5 -25.93 -8.07 -22.66
N PRO A 6 -25.37 -6.86 -22.85
CA PRO A 6 -23.93 -6.70 -22.91
C PRO A 6 -23.35 -7.02 -21.53
N ALA A 7 -22.50 -8.04 -21.48
CA ALA A 7 -21.66 -8.34 -20.34
C ALA A 7 -20.90 -7.07 -19.92
N VAL A 8 -21.33 -6.49 -18.79
CA VAL A 8 -20.52 -5.54 -18.04
C VAL A 8 -19.22 -6.26 -17.72
N ASP A 9 -18.15 -5.78 -18.35
CA ASP A 9 -16.77 -6.14 -18.09
C ASP A 9 -16.53 -5.92 -16.59
N ALA A 10 -16.65 -7.01 -15.82
CA ALA A 10 -16.40 -6.98 -14.39
C ALA A 10 -14.89 -6.79 -14.24
N GLU A 11 -14.48 -5.55 -13.95
CA GLU A 11 -13.13 -5.25 -13.50
C GLU A 11 -12.70 -6.33 -12.50
N PRO A 12 -11.51 -6.94 -12.66
CA PRO A 12 -11.09 -8.03 -11.79
C PRO A 12 -11.16 -7.53 -10.35
N LYS A 13 -12.10 -8.11 -9.57
CA LYS A 13 -12.27 -7.81 -8.15
C LYS A 13 -10.89 -7.83 -7.51
N ARG A 14 -10.39 -6.64 -7.14
CA ARG A 14 -9.12 -6.50 -6.42
C ARG A 14 -9.24 -7.40 -5.20
N ALA A 15 -8.21 -8.22 -4.96
CA ALA A 15 -8.24 -9.12 -3.80
C ALA A 15 -8.50 -8.28 -2.54
N ASP A 16 -9.47 -8.69 -1.73
CA ASP A 16 -9.72 -8.06 -0.43
C ASP A 16 -8.54 -8.39 0.48
N TRP A 17 -7.83 -7.37 0.96
CA TRP A 17 -6.70 -7.49 1.86
C TRP A 17 -7.11 -7.01 3.25
N SER A 18 -7.04 -7.89 4.26
CA SER A 18 -7.23 -7.49 5.65
C SER A 18 -5.99 -6.71 6.14
N ILE A 19 -6.14 -5.92 7.21
CA ILE A 19 -5.01 -5.22 7.83
C ILE A 19 -3.95 -6.23 8.28
N GLU A 20 -4.37 -7.35 8.86
CA GLU A 20 -3.49 -8.44 9.31
C GLU A 20 -2.68 -9.05 8.16
N GLU A 21 -3.32 -9.33 7.01
CA GLU A 21 -2.62 -9.85 5.83
C GLU A 21 -1.59 -8.86 5.27
N VAL A 22 -1.88 -7.55 5.34
CA VAL A 22 -0.93 -6.51 4.93
C VAL A 22 0.23 -6.41 5.90
N GLY A 23 -0.04 -6.42 7.21
CA GLY A 23 0.99 -6.40 8.25
C GLY A 23 1.94 -7.60 8.12
N VAL A 24 1.38 -8.80 7.97
CA VAL A 24 2.19 -10.02 7.78
C VAL A 24 2.97 -10.00 6.47
N LEU A 25 2.43 -9.43 5.40
CA LEU A 25 3.20 -9.23 4.17
C LEU A 25 4.41 -8.31 4.39
N VAL A 26 4.20 -7.16 5.03
CA VAL A 26 5.26 -6.18 5.27
C VAL A 26 6.35 -6.79 6.17
N GLN A 27 5.95 -7.41 7.28
CA GLN A 27 6.88 -8.07 8.19
C GLN A 27 7.68 -9.17 7.48
N TYR A 28 7.00 -10.04 6.72
CA TYR A 28 7.67 -11.11 5.99
C TYR A 28 8.74 -10.57 5.04
N LEU A 29 8.44 -9.50 4.30
CA LEU A 29 9.38 -8.91 3.35
C LEU A 29 10.53 -8.17 4.05
N HIS A 30 10.27 -7.56 5.21
CA HIS A 30 11.29 -6.96 6.06
C HIS A 30 12.27 -8.01 6.60
N ASP A 31 11.76 -9.12 7.14
CA ASP A 31 12.60 -10.23 7.64
C ASP A 31 13.48 -10.85 6.54
N HIS A 32 13.03 -10.74 5.28
CA HIS A 32 13.75 -11.24 4.10
C HIS A 32 14.37 -10.10 3.27
N CYS A 33 14.64 -8.93 3.87
CA CYS A 33 15.21 -7.77 3.17
C CYS A 33 16.55 -8.10 2.49
N ALA A 34 17.33 -9.04 3.02
CA ALA A 34 18.56 -9.54 2.42
C ALA A 34 18.35 -10.21 1.03
N GLU A 35 17.13 -10.63 0.70
CA GLU A 35 16.76 -11.16 -0.62
C GLU A 35 16.34 -10.07 -1.62
N TRP A 36 16.33 -8.81 -1.19
CA TRP A 36 16.07 -7.67 -2.05
C TRP A 36 17.14 -7.59 -3.14
N GLY A 37 16.71 -7.70 -4.40
CA GLY A 37 17.62 -7.70 -5.53
C GLY A 37 17.93 -6.29 -6.04
N ASP A 38 19.05 -6.16 -6.75
CA ASP A 38 19.51 -4.91 -7.38
C ASP A 38 18.51 -4.30 -8.40
N THR A 39 17.48 -5.05 -8.80
CA THR A 39 16.43 -4.61 -9.72
C THR A 39 15.28 -3.87 -9.03
N GLY A 40 15.40 -3.57 -7.73
CA GLY A 40 14.39 -2.82 -6.97
C GLY A 40 13.12 -3.63 -6.66
N ASN A 41 13.24 -4.96 -6.63
CA ASN A 41 12.18 -5.91 -6.27
C ASN A 41 12.77 -7.18 -5.64
N PHE A 42 11.94 -7.89 -4.86
CA PHE A 42 12.24 -9.25 -4.43
C PHE A 42 12.12 -10.26 -5.56
N ARG A 43 12.77 -11.42 -5.38
CA ARG A 43 12.67 -12.56 -6.31
C ARG A 43 11.27 -13.15 -6.29
N GLN A 44 10.87 -13.79 -7.38
CA GLN A 44 9.57 -14.47 -7.47
C GLN A 44 9.40 -15.54 -6.38
N SER A 45 10.47 -16.24 -6.01
CA SER A 45 10.48 -17.21 -4.91
C SER A 45 10.07 -16.58 -3.58
N THR A 46 10.58 -15.39 -3.27
CA THR A 46 10.24 -14.65 -2.04
C THR A 46 8.74 -14.33 -2.01
N TYR A 47 8.16 -13.87 -3.12
CA TYR A 47 6.72 -13.62 -3.21
C TYR A 47 5.88 -14.90 -3.12
N ALA A 48 6.36 -16.03 -3.66
CA ALA A 48 5.68 -17.30 -3.53
C ALA A 48 5.69 -17.82 -2.08
N ASN A 49 6.80 -17.64 -1.37
CA ASN A 49 6.90 -18.01 0.04
C ASN A 49 6.02 -17.11 0.92
N ALA A 50 6.02 -15.79 0.67
CA ALA A 50 5.13 -14.84 1.33
C ALA A 50 3.65 -15.20 1.12
N ALA A 51 3.27 -15.60 -0.10
CA ALA A 51 1.91 -16.07 -0.40
C ALA A 51 1.55 -17.32 0.41
N GLY A 52 2.49 -18.26 0.56
CA GLY A 52 2.33 -19.44 1.42
C GLY A 52 2.09 -19.07 2.88
N HIS A 53 2.83 -18.08 3.40
CA HIS A 53 2.69 -17.60 4.77
C HIS A 53 1.35 -16.88 5.02
N ILE A 54 0.97 -15.97 4.12
CA ILE A 54 -0.31 -15.21 4.20
C ILE A 54 -1.52 -16.13 4.04
N ARG A 55 -1.41 -17.23 3.29
CA ARG A 55 -2.49 -18.20 3.13
C ARG A 55 -2.99 -18.79 4.45
N LEU A 56 -2.15 -18.83 5.49
CA LEU A 56 -2.52 -19.30 6.83
C LEU A 56 -3.55 -18.38 7.51
N LEU A 57 -3.63 -17.11 7.11
CA LEU A 57 -4.58 -16.12 7.61
C LEU A 57 -5.87 -16.04 6.79
N HIS A 58 -6.03 -16.91 5.80
CA HIS A 58 -7.16 -16.85 4.89
C HIS A 58 -8.46 -17.26 5.60
N ILE A 59 -9.38 -16.29 5.73
CA ILE A 59 -10.72 -16.52 6.29
C ILE A 59 -11.75 -16.76 5.17
N SER A 60 -11.75 -15.92 4.13
CA SER A 60 -12.70 -16.02 3.03
C SER A 60 -12.23 -15.28 1.77
N GLY A 61 -12.91 -15.50 0.65
CA GLY A 61 -12.63 -14.84 -0.63
C GLY A 61 -11.55 -15.52 -1.46
N LYS A 62 -10.82 -14.73 -2.27
CA LYS A 62 -9.77 -15.26 -3.16
C LYS A 62 -8.48 -15.51 -2.37
N ILE A 63 -7.94 -16.74 -2.47
CA ILE A 63 -6.59 -17.06 -1.98
C ILE A 63 -5.56 -16.22 -2.75
N LYS A 64 -4.66 -15.57 -2.01
CA LYS A 64 -3.62 -14.70 -2.56
C LYS A 64 -2.44 -15.54 -3.04
N ASP A 65 -2.19 -15.48 -4.35
CA ASP A 65 -1.00 -16.08 -4.96
C ASP A 65 0.14 -15.06 -5.06
N HIS A 66 1.31 -15.49 -5.57
CA HIS A 66 2.48 -14.63 -5.74
C HIS A 66 2.20 -13.39 -6.61
N LYS A 67 1.26 -13.44 -7.58
CA LYS A 67 0.92 -12.27 -8.40
C LYS A 67 0.14 -11.26 -7.58
N ASN A 68 -0.79 -11.72 -6.74
CA ASN A 68 -1.48 -10.86 -5.79
C ASN A 68 -0.49 -10.19 -4.82
N ILE A 69 0.49 -10.95 -4.31
CA ILE A 69 1.56 -10.40 -3.45
C ILE A 69 2.33 -9.30 -4.16
N LEU A 70 2.81 -9.57 -5.38
CA LEU A 70 3.58 -8.59 -6.17
C LEU A 70 2.79 -7.30 -6.43
N ILE A 71 1.51 -7.42 -6.81
CA ILE A 71 0.63 -6.25 -7.04
C ILE A 71 0.46 -5.46 -5.74
N LYS A 72 0.22 -6.14 -4.62
CA LYS A 72 0.04 -5.48 -3.33
C LYS A 72 1.32 -4.79 -2.86
N TRP A 73 2.46 -5.46 -3.00
CA TRP A 73 3.77 -4.89 -2.73
C TRP A 73 3.99 -3.61 -3.55
N GLY A 74 3.71 -3.63 -4.86
CA GLY A 74 3.76 -2.44 -5.70
C GLY A 74 2.94 -1.26 -5.16
N ALA A 75 1.73 -1.52 -4.64
CA ALA A 75 0.89 -0.50 -4.03
C ALA A 75 1.45 0.04 -2.70
N ILE A 76 2.06 -0.84 -1.88
CA ILE A 76 2.76 -0.45 -0.64
C ILE A 76 3.94 0.47 -0.97
N LYS A 77 4.76 0.11 -1.96
CA LYS A 77 5.88 0.96 -2.43
C LYS A 77 5.41 2.34 -2.92
N GLN A 78 4.33 2.38 -3.69
CA GLN A 78 3.77 3.65 -4.17
C GLN A 78 3.29 4.53 -3.01
N THR A 79 2.69 3.92 -1.99
CA THR A 79 2.24 4.63 -0.79
C THR A 79 3.43 5.20 -0.02
N TYR A 80 4.44 4.38 0.24
CA TYR A 80 5.69 4.79 0.88
C TYR A 80 6.34 5.97 0.16
N ASN A 81 6.55 5.85 -1.15
CA ASN A 81 7.20 6.89 -1.95
C ASN A 81 6.46 8.23 -1.85
N VAL A 82 5.13 8.21 -1.86
CA VAL A 82 4.32 9.43 -1.75
C VAL A 82 4.41 10.03 -0.34
N ILE A 83 4.45 9.21 0.71
CA ILE A 83 4.64 9.68 2.10
C ILE A 83 6.03 10.30 2.27
N ILE A 84 7.09 9.62 1.87
CA ILE A 84 8.47 10.14 1.97
C ILE A 84 8.64 11.42 1.12
N THR A 85 8.00 11.49 -0.05
CA THR A 85 7.98 12.71 -0.88
C THR A 85 7.22 13.84 -0.20
N TYR A 86 6.18 13.55 0.57
CA TYR A 86 5.49 14.57 1.36
C TYR A 86 6.36 15.03 2.52
N HIS A 87 6.96 14.09 3.26
CA HIS A 87 7.81 14.34 4.42
C HIS A 87 9.06 15.16 4.07
N SER A 88 9.65 14.95 2.89
CA SER A 88 10.83 15.69 2.43
C SER A 88 10.56 17.16 2.06
N LYS A 89 9.29 17.59 2.00
CA LYS A 89 8.94 18.99 1.71
C LYS A 89 9.09 19.84 2.96
N SER A 90 9.78 20.98 2.81
CA SER A 90 9.96 21.95 3.88
C SER A 90 8.62 22.37 4.52
N GLY A 91 8.56 22.35 5.85
CA GLY A 91 7.37 22.73 6.62
C GLY A 91 6.22 21.73 6.58
N LYS A 92 6.45 20.49 6.14
CA LYS A 92 5.48 19.40 6.26
C LYS A 92 5.81 18.56 7.48
N HIS A 93 4.78 18.27 8.27
CA HIS A 93 4.87 17.40 9.42
C HIS A 93 4.40 16.00 9.04
N TRP A 94 5.10 14.98 9.53
CA TRP A 94 4.66 13.60 9.49
C TRP A 94 4.90 12.96 10.85
N ASP A 95 3.97 12.10 11.26
CA ASP A 95 4.02 11.26 12.44
C ASP A 95 3.52 9.86 12.09
N ASN A 96 4.21 8.81 12.57
CA ASN A 96 3.87 7.43 12.21
C ASN A 96 2.54 6.96 12.82
N GLU A 97 2.01 7.63 13.84
CA GLU A 97 0.72 7.32 14.47
C GLU A 97 -0.42 8.19 13.91
N HIS A 98 -0.17 9.49 13.71
CA HIS A 98 -1.19 10.50 13.38
C HIS A 98 -1.11 11.03 11.93
N GLY A 99 -0.11 10.61 11.16
CA GLY A 99 0.07 11.01 9.76
C GLY A 99 0.45 12.49 9.67
N THR A 100 -0.28 13.27 8.87
CA THR A 100 0.00 14.70 8.75
C THR A 100 -0.51 15.54 9.93
N ASN A 101 -1.44 14.99 10.72
CA ASN A 101 -2.09 15.63 11.88
C ASN A 101 -2.52 17.09 11.63
N ILE A 102 -3.07 17.36 10.44
CA ILE A 102 -3.41 18.72 10.02
C ILE A 102 -4.66 19.19 10.74
N SER A 103 -4.55 20.33 11.42
CA SER A 103 -5.63 20.98 12.14
C SER A 103 -5.82 22.44 11.72
N GLY A 104 -7.05 22.93 11.82
CA GLY A 104 -7.42 24.29 11.43
C GLY A 104 -7.87 24.43 9.97
N ALA A 105 -8.78 25.39 9.74
CA ALA A 105 -9.48 25.53 8.45
C ALA A 105 -8.54 25.82 7.27
N LEU A 106 -7.59 26.75 7.42
CA LEU A 106 -6.65 27.11 6.36
C LEU A 106 -5.73 25.94 5.99
N ALA A 107 -5.23 25.21 6.98
CA ALA A 107 -4.36 24.06 6.74
C ALA A 107 -5.15 22.91 6.08
N GLY A 108 -6.41 22.69 6.49
CA GLY A 108 -7.33 21.74 5.86
C GLY A 108 -7.65 22.09 4.39
N GLU A 109 -7.81 23.37 4.05
CA GLU A 109 -8.00 23.80 2.66
C GLU A 109 -6.73 23.52 1.82
N ASN A 110 -5.56 23.85 2.35
CA ASN A 110 -4.28 23.56 1.70
C ASN A 110 -4.06 22.05 1.50
N TRP A 111 -4.42 21.23 2.49
CA TRP A 111 -4.42 19.77 2.36
C TRP A 111 -5.36 19.29 1.27
N SER A 112 -6.58 19.82 1.22
CA SER A 112 -7.59 19.44 0.22
C SER A 112 -7.11 19.73 -1.19
N LYS A 113 -6.49 20.91 -1.41
CA LYS A 113 -5.83 21.27 -2.67
C LYS A 113 -4.67 20.32 -2.98
N TYR A 114 -3.86 19.98 -1.97
CA TYR A 114 -2.72 19.08 -2.13
C TYR A 114 -3.13 17.69 -2.62
N VAL A 115 -4.12 17.05 -1.99
CA VAL A 115 -4.58 15.69 -2.34
C VAL A 115 -5.50 15.63 -3.57
N ALA A 116 -5.92 16.79 -4.09
CA ALA A 116 -6.59 16.92 -5.38
C ALA A 116 -5.60 16.91 -6.56
N MET A 117 -4.32 17.23 -6.33
CA MET A 117 -3.29 17.16 -7.37
C MET A 117 -3.02 15.72 -7.79
N LYS A 118 -2.83 15.52 -9.10
CA LYS A 118 -2.49 14.22 -9.69
C LYS A 118 -1.19 13.69 -9.04
N GLY A 119 -1.22 12.46 -8.55
CA GLY A 119 -0.09 11.82 -7.84
C GLY A 119 -0.19 11.87 -6.31
N ASN A 120 -0.90 12.86 -5.74
CA ASN A 120 -1.03 13.00 -4.29
C ASN A 120 -2.31 12.37 -3.72
N ALA A 121 -3.19 11.82 -4.57
CA ALA A 121 -4.45 11.22 -4.14
C ALA A 121 -4.25 10.05 -3.15
N LEU A 122 -3.10 9.37 -3.22
CA LEU A 122 -2.72 8.33 -2.26
C LEU A 122 -2.49 8.87 -0.84
N MET A 123 -2.27 10.18 -0.66
CA MET A 123 -2.11 10.78 0.67
C MET A 123 -3.43 10.95 1.44
N ARG A 124 -4.59 10.90 0.76
CA ARG A 124 -5.90 11.16 1.37
C ARG A 124 -6.16 10.41 2.68
N PRO A 125 -5.83 9.11 2.80
CA PRO A 125 -6.07 8.38 4.04
C PRO A 125 -5.24 8.88 5.23
N PHE A 126 -4.14 9.59 4.97
CA PHE A 126 -3.13 9.94 5.98
C PHE A 126 -3.26 11.36 6.54
N HIS A 127 -4.43 11.98 6.37
CA HIS A 127 -4.69 13.32 6.93
C HIS A 127 -4.48 13.34 8.44
N ASN A 128 -5.12 12.41 9.16
CA ASN A 128 -5.08 12.25 10.61
C ASN A 128 -4.89 10.78 11.02
N LYS A 129 -4.19 10.02 10.18
CA LYS A 129 -3.89 8.62 10.40
C LYS A 129 -2.48 8.37 9.91
N GLY A 130 -1.63 7.84 10.79
CA GLY A 130 -0.29 7.45 10.43
C GLY A 130 -0.23 6.16 9.62
N TRP A 131 0.98 5.66 9.45
CA TRP A 131 1.21 4.42 8.72
C TRP A 131 2.35 3.65 9.39
N GLU A 132 1.97 2.56 10.06
CA GLU A 132 2.86 1.74 10.89
C GLU A 132 3.96 1.00 10.11
N TYR A 133 3.91 1.01 8.78
CA TYR A 133 4.84 0.26 7.93
C TYR A 133 6.09 1.04 7.54
N ILE A 134 6.21 2.33 7.91
CA ILE A 134 7.31 3.18 7.43
C ILE A 134 8.66 2.65 7.87
N ASP A 135 8.83 2.36 9.16
CA ASP A 135 10.12 1.93 9.72
C ASP A 135 10.57 0.59 9.09
N PHE A 136 9.64 -0.34 8.86
CA PHE A 136 9.92 -1.61 8.15
C PHE A 136 10.34 -1.40 6.70
N LEU A 137 9.83 -0.37 6.03
CA LEU A 137 10.14 -0.08 4.63
C LEU A 137 11.45 0.69 4.49
N GLU A 138 11.82 1.53 5.46
CA GLU A 138 13.11 2.20 5.52
C GLU A 138 14.27 1.19 5.63
N ASP A 139 14.08 0.06 6.32
CA ASP A 139 15.06 -1.01 6.39
C ASP A 139 15.20 -1.82 5.07
N ILE A 140 14.24 -1.70 4.14
CA ILE A 140 14.24 -2.41 2.85
C ILE A 140 14.82 -1.54 1.73
N PHE A 141 14.60 -0.21 1.76
CA PHE A 141 14.93 0.73 0.68
C PHE A 141 16.22 1.51 0.92
#